data_AF-A0A2P6P3N0-F1
#
_entry.id   AF-A0A2P6P3N0-F1
#
_cell.length_a   1.000
_cell.length_b   1.000
_cell.length_c   1.000
_cell.angle_alpha   90.00
_cell.angle_beta   90.00
_cell.angle_gamma   90.00
#
_symmetry.space_group_name_H-M   'P 1'
#
loop_
_entity.id
_entity.type
_entity.pdbx_description
1 polymer ?
#
loop_
_entity_poly.entity_id
_entity_poly.type
_entity_poly.pdbx_seq_one_letter_code
_entity_poly.pdbx_strand_id
1 'polypeptide(L)' 'MCSLEHLKLSYEGEVSQITDIGGVGISAIRTLRELILNYVNLSDPTMAALAQNCRNLEMLDLGGCERVTGAGIRAF' A
#
# COMPACT_ATOMS: atom_id res chain seq x y z
N MET A 1 -19.75 -12.22 -7.93
CA MET A 1 -18.30 -12.07 -8.17
C MET A 1 -17.72 -11.52 -6.89
N CYS A 2 -16.73 -12.18 -6.29
CA CYS A 2 -16.11 -11.69 -5.06
C CYS A 2 -15.07 -10.62 -5.43
N SER A 3 -15.32 -9.37 -5.05
CA SER A 3 -14.37 -8.27 -5.21
C SER A 3 -13.57 -8.12 -3.93
N LEU A 4 -12.25 -7.99 -4.04
CA LEU A 4 -11.39 -7.74 -2.88
C LEU A 4 -11.42 -6.24 -2.56
N GLU A 5 -12.04 -5.88 -1.43
CA GLU A 5 -12.19 -4.48 -0.99
C GLU A 5 -11.29 -4.15 0.21
N HIS A 6 -10.90 -5.14 1.00
CA HIS A 6 -10.13 -4.96 2.23
C HIS A 6 -8.91 -5.87 2.16
N LEU A 7 -7.71 -5.30 2.26
CA LEU A 7 -6.45 -6.03 2.27
C LEU A 7 -5.57 -5.56 3.43
N LYS A 8 -5.15 -6.51 4.26
CA LYS A 8 -4.22 -6.26 5.36
C LYS A 8 -3.00 -7.16 5.24
N LEU A 9 -1.83 -6.56 5.19
CA LEU A 9 -0.53 -7.22 5.24
C LEU A 9 0.31 -6.51 6.30
N SER A 10 0.75 -7.27 7.30
CA SER A 10 1.57 -6.74 8.39
C SER A 10 2.71 -7.72 8.65
N TYR A 11 3.90 -7.20 8.90
CA TYR A 11 5.09 -8.01 9.13
C TYR A 11 5.75 -7.61 10.44
N GLU A 12 6.02 -8.56 11.33
CA GLU A 12 6.61 -8.26 12.66
C GLU A 12 8.06 -8.76 12.81
N GLY A 13 8.74 -9.09 11.71
CA GLY A 13 10.10 -9.65 11.71
C GLY A 13 11.20 -8.69 11.20
N GLU A 14 12.41 -9.21 11.00
CA GLU A 14 13.62 -8.42 10.68
C GLU A 14 13.53 -7.62 9.37
N VAL A 15 13.01 -8.21 8.29
CA VAL A 15 12.82 -7.52 7.00
C VAL A 15 11.59 -8.05 6.28
N SER A 16 10.64 -7.16 5.98
CA SER A 16 9.49 -7.52 5.15
C SER A 16 9.94 -7.85 3.73
N GLN A 17 9.53 -9.01 3.23
CA GLN A 17 9.74 -9.44 1.84
C GLN A 17 8.78 -8.72 0.86
N ILE A 18 7.83 -7.94 1.37
CA ILE A 18 6.96 -7.10 0.55
C ILE A 18 7.72 -5.82 0.20
N THR A 19 8.16 -5.76 -1.06
CA THR A 19 8.85 -4.62 -1.67
C THR A 19 7.90 -3.84 -2.58
N ASP A 20 8.39 -2.76 -3.18
CA ASP A 20 7.64 -1.97 -4.17
C ASP A 20 7.10 -2.81 -5.34
N ILE A 21 7.73 -3.95 -5.68
CA ILE A 21 7.17 -4.88 -6.70
C ILE A 21 5.81 -5.40 -6.24
N GLY A 22 5.71 -5.83 -4.98
CA GLY A 22 4.45 -6.28 -4.39
C GLY A 22 3.47 -5.13 -4.19
N GLY A 23 3.96 -3.97 -3.74
CA GLY A 23 3.15 -2.76 -3.58
C GLY A 23 2.49 -2.28 -4.87
N VAL A 24 3.25 -2.23 -5.97
CA VAL A 24 2.73 -1.91 -7.30
C VAL A 24 1.74 -3.00 -7.77
N GLY A 25 2.00 -4.28 -7.46
CA GLY A 25 1.05 -5.36 -7.71
C GLY A 25 -0.30 -5.15 -7.00
N ILE A 26 -0.28 -4.70 -5.74
CA ILE A 26 -1.49 -4.37 -4.96
C ILE A 26 -2.29 -3.25 -5.64
N SER A 27 -1.61 -2.27 -6.24
CA SER A 27 -2.29 -1.17 -6.95
C SER A 27 -3.16 -1.63 -8.13
N ALA A 28 -2.98 -2.85 -8.65
CA ALA A 28 -3.85 -3.41 -9.68
C ALA A 28 -5.27 -3.73 -9.15
N ILE A 29 -5.45 -3.81 -7.83
CA ILE A 29 -6.74 -4.10 -7.17
C ILE A 29 -7.53 -2.78 -7.05
N ARG A 30 -8.19 -2.38 -8.14
CA ARG A 30 -8.94 -1.11 -8.25
C ARG A 30 -10.19 -1.04 -7.35
N THR A 31 -10.57 -2.15 -6.74
CA THR A 31 -11.73 -2.26 -5.84
C THR A 31 -11.39 -2.00 -4.37
N LEU A 32 -10.11 -1.80 -4.03
CA LEU A 32 -9.71 -1.57 -2.64
C LEU A 32 -10.37 -0.32 -2.05
N ARG A 33 -10.90 -0.47 -0.84
CA ARG A 33 -11.45 0.57 0.04
C ARG A 33 -10.62 0.70 1.31
N GLU A 34 -10.09 -0.40 1.84
CA GLU A 34 -9.20 -0.41 3.00
C GLU A 34 -7.91 -1.16 2.68
N LEU A 35 -6.77 -0.50 2.94
CA LEU A 35 -5.44 -1.06 2.75
C LEU A 35 -4.58 -0.80 3.98
N ILE A 36 -4.17 -1.88 4.66
CA ILE A 36 -3.27 -1.82 5.82
C ILE A 36 -1.96 -2.52 5.44
N LEU A 37 -0.86 -1.77 5.45
CA LEU A 37 0.46 -2.21 5.05
C LEU A 37 1.47 -1.79 6.13
N ASN A 38 1.55 -2.58 7.20
CA ASN A 38 2.35 -2.22 8.37
C ASN A 38 3.71 -2.93 8.35
N TYR A 39 4.77 -2.17 8.64
CA TYR A 39 6.16 -2.64 8.68
C TYR A 39 6.60 -3.33 7.38
N VAL A 40 6.14 -2.82 6.24
CA VAL A 40 6.52 -3.31 4.91
C VAL A 40 7.56 -2.39 4.25
N ASN A 41 8.37 -2.96 3.36
CA ASN A 41 9.48 -2.25 2.72
C ASN A 41 9.01 -1.54 1.44
N LEU A 42 8.09 -0.57 1.60
CA LEU A 42 7.51 0.22 0.51
C LEU A 42 8.02 1.65 0.53
N SER A 43 8.07 2.28 -0.65
CA SER A 43 8.49 3.66 -0.81
C SER A 43 7.52 4.47 -1.68
N ASP A 44 7.84 5.74 -1.91
CA ASP A 44 7.00 6.70 -2.65
C ASP A 44 6.49 6.23 -4.03
N PRO A 45 7.22 5.42 -4.83
CA PRO A 45 6.69 4.84 -6.07
C PRO A 45 5.45 3.97 -5.85
N THR A 46 5.39 3.19 -4.77
CA THR A 46 4.19 2.42 -4.43
C THR A 46 3.03 3.36 -4.11
N MET A 47 3.28 4.44 -3.39
CA MET A 47 2.27 5.45 -3.08
C MET A 47 1.67 6.08 -4.33
N ALA A 48 2.52 6.44 -5.30
CA ALA A 48 2.07 6.97 -6.59
C ALA A 48 1.20 5.96 -7.35
N ALA A 49 1.60 4.67 -7.36
CA ALA A 49 0.83 3.62 -8.03
C ALA A 49 -0.54 3.39 -7.35
N LEU A 50 -0.58 3.37 -6.01
CA LEU A 50 -1.81 3.24 -5.23
C LEU A 50 -2.75 4.43 -5.49
N ALA A 51 -2.26 5.66 -5.38
CA ALA A 51 -3.09 6.85 -5.63
C ALA A 51 -3.61 6.91 -7.08
N GLN A 52 -2.81 6.45 -8.04
CA GLN A 52 -3.23 6.41 -9.45
C GLN A 52 -4.36 5.40 -9.69
N ASN A 53 -4.30 4.20 -9.08
CA ASN A 53 -5.17 3.08 -9.45
C ASN A 53 -6.27 2.74 -8.44
N CYS A 54 -6.03 2.92 -7.14
CA CYS A 54 -6.97 2.61 -6.05
C CYS A 54 -7.85 3.82 -5.73
N ARG A 55 -8.68 4.25 -6.69
CA ARG A 55 -9.51 5.47 -6.57
C ARG A 55 -10.66 5.38 -5.56
N ASN A 56 -10.98 4.17 -5.10
CA ASN A 56 -12.01 3.92 -4.09
C ASN A 56 -11.43 3.78 -2.69
N LEU A 57 -10.12 4.01 -2.50
CA LEU A 57 -9.46 3.84 -1.21
C LEU A 57 -9.97 4.89 -0.22
N GLU A 58 -10.60 4.42 0.85
CA GLU A 58 -11.15 5.22 1.94
C GLU A 58 -10.22 5.21 3.16
N MET A 59 -9.45 4.14 3.34
CA MET A 59 -8.54 3.96 4.46
C MET A 59 -7.19 3.41 3.99
N LEU A 60 -6.11 4.07 4.41
CA LEU A 60 -4.73 3.65 4.20
C LEU A 60 -3.96 3.74 5.52
N ASP A 61 -3.44 2.61 5.99
CA ASP A 61 -2.51 2.53 7.11
C ASP A 61 -1.15 2.02 6.62
N LEU A 62 -0.10 2.73 7.02
CA LEU A 62 1.29 2.50 6.65
C LEU A 62 2.21 2.48 7.88
N GLY A 63 1.67 2.11 9.05
CA GLY A 63 2.41 2.09 10.30
C GLY A 63 3.74 1.35 10.17
N GLY A 64 4.85 2.01 10.50
CA GLY A 64 6.20 1.42 10.41
C GLY A 64 6.79 1.34 9.00
N CYS A 65 6.18 1.94 7.97
CA CYS A 65 6.78 2.08 6.64
C CYS A 65 7.79 3.25 6.59
N GLU A 66 9.03 3.01 7.02
CA GLU A 66 10.04 4.07 7.19
C GLU A 66 10.53 4.74 5.88
N ARG A 67 10.29 4.10 4.73
CA ARG A 67 10.75 4.60 3.42
C ARG A 67 9.69 5.40 2.65
N VAL A 68 8.49 5.52 3.21
CA VAL A 68 7.46 6.44 2.68
C VAL A 68 7.76 7.82 3.22
N THR A 69 7.89 8.79 2.33
CA THR A 69 8.18 10.19 2.67
C THR A 69 6.97 11.08 2.38
N GLY A 70 7.08 12.36 2.76
CA GLY A 70 6.06 13.35 2.39
C GLY A 70 5.84 13.50 0.88
N ALA A 71 6.80 13.10 0.03
CA ALA A 71 6.61 13.10 -1.41
C ALA A 71 5.60 12.02 -1.84
N GLY A 72 5.63 10.82 -1.24
CA GLY A 72 4.64 9.77 -1.48
C GLY A 72 3.25 10.16 -1.01
N ILE A 73 3.14 10.83 0.15
CA ILE A 73 1.84 11.31 0.65
C ILE A 73 1.18 12.30 -0.30
N ARG A 74 1.95 13.18 -0.96
CA ARG A 74 1.43 14.15 -1.95
C ARG A 74 0.81 13.52 -3.20
N ALA A 75 0.95 12.21 -3.40
CA ALA A 75 0.33 11.52 -4.52
C ALA A 75 -1.19 11.32 -4.35
N PHE A 76 -1.69 11.32 -3.10
CA PHE A 76 -3.10 11.23 -2.75
C PHE A 76 -3.75 12.61 -2.68
#